data_AF-A0A7V9V8K0-F1
#
_entry.id   AF-A0A7V9V8K0-F1
#
_cell.length_a   1.000
_cell.length_b   1.000
_cell.length_c   1.000
_cell.angle_alpha   90.00
_cell.angle_beta   90.00
_cell.angle_gamma   90.00
#
_symmetry.space_group_name_H-M   'P 1'
#
loop_
_entity.id
_entity.type
_entity.pdbx_description
1 polymer ?
#
loop_
_entity_poly.entity_id
_entity_poly.type
_entity_poly.pdbx_seq_one_letter_code
_entity_poly.pdbx_strand_id
1 'polypeptide(L)'
;VGPVANFTEDTYKPVTLTIVEDIGEAGKTTAYVRKSTGDDEIDGEDGFVAISTRCAHLGCPVRFIQASKKFVCPCHGGVYGFEGNVEGGPPVRPLDRFYTRVARGRVEVGDRFSLNSQLERFSPRDPSNHLDGLWQYLYPSRPSV
;
A
#
# COMPACT_ATOMS: atom_id res chain seq x y z
N VAL A 1 -11.28 -9.68 0.60
CA VAL A 1 -10.39 -10.03 -0.54
C VAL A 1 -10.22 -11.52 -0.79
N GLY A 2 -10.42 -12.40 0.20
CA GLY A 2 -10.43 -13.85 -0.01
C GLY A 2 -10.20 -14.66 1.27
N PRO A 3 -10.28 -16.00 1.24
CA PRO A 3 -9.87 -16.87 2.34
C PRO A 3 -8.43 -16.62 2.78
N VAL A 4 -8.11 -16.77 4.06
CA VAL A 4 -6.74 -16.59 4.59
C VAL A 4 -5.70 -17.49 3.90
N ALA A 5 -6.09 -18.71 3.54
CA ALA A 5 -5.24 -19.69 2.87
C ALA A 5 -4.76 -19.26 1.48
N ASN A 6 -5.35 -18.22 0.89
CA ASN A 6 -4.95 -17.70 -0.42
C ASN A 6 -3.69 -16.84 -0.39
N PHE A 7 -3.18 -16.51 0.79
CA PHE A 7 -2.09 -15.57 0.98
C PHE A 7 -0.97 -16.25 1.75
N THR A 8 0.26 -16.09 1.28
CA THR A 8 1.47 -16.62 1.89
C THR A 8 2.41 -15.49 2.29
N GLU A 9 3.47 -15.81 3.02
CA GLU A 9 4.44 -14.81 3.51
C GLU A 9 5.47 -14.42 2.43
N ASP A 10 5.72 -15.33 1.47
CA ASP A 10 6.81 -15.20 0.48
C ASP A 10 6.48 -14.35 -0.74
N THR A 11 5.20 -14.06 -0.99
CA THR A 11 4.77 -13.37 -2.20
C THR A 11 3.51 -12.55 -1.99
N TYR A 12 3.37 -11.51 -2.80
CA TYR A 12 2.18 -10.71 -2.86
C TYR A 12 1.20 -11.24 -3.92
N LYS A 13 -0.05 -11.41 -3.51
CA LYS A 13 -1.17 -11.70 -4.41
C LYS A 13 -1.89 -10.41 -4.78
N PRO A 14 -2.06 -10.08 -6.07
CA PRO A 14 -2.89 -8.95 -6.47
C PRO A 14 -4.36 -9.25 -6.18
N VAL A 15 -5.07 -8.28 -5.63
CA VAL A 15 -6.51 -8.31 -5.35
C VAL A 15 -7.14 -6.99 -5.79
N THR A 16 -8.39 -7.05 -6.24
CA THR A 16 -9.17 -5.86 -6.58
C THR A 16 -10.08 -5.50 -5.41
N LEU A 17 -10.07 -4.23 -5.03
CA LEU A 17 -10.85 -3.62 -3.96
C LEU A 17 -11.81 -2.60 -4.55
N THR A 18 -12.99 -2.44 -3.96
CA THR A 18 -13.83 -1.26 -4.17
C THR A 18 -13.50 -0.26 -3.08
N ILE A 19 -13.00 0.93 -3.46
CA ILE A 19 -12.65 2.03 -2.54
C ILE A 19 -13.66 3.17 -2.60
N VAL A 20 -14.49 3.23 -3.64
CA VAL A 20 -15.63 4.13 -3.76
C VAL A 20 -16.80 3.32 -4.29
N GLU A 21 -17.90 3.31 -3.55
CA GLU A 21 -19.11 2.58 -3.93
C GLU A 21 -19.87 3.33 -5.03
N ASP A 22 -20.82 2.66 -5.68
CA ASP A 22 -21.79 3.25 -6.63
C ASP A 22 -21.25 3.94 -7.89
N ILE A 23 -19.93 3.88 -8.15
CA ILE A 23 -19.32 4.42 -9.38
C ILE A 23 -18.73 3.33 -10.30
N GLY A 24 -19.11 2.07 -10.07
CA GLY A 24 -18.72 0.93 -10.91
C GLY A 24 -17.21 0.64 -10.90
N GLU A 25 -16.64 0.36 -12.07
CA GLU A 25 -15.21 0.04 -12.20
C GLU A 25 -14.28 1.18 -11.80
N ALA A 26 -14.72 2.44 -11.93
CA ALA A 26 -13.93 3.61 -11.54
C ALA A 26 -13.69 3.68 -10.02
N GLY A 27 -14.54 3.02 -9.24
CA GLY A 27 -14.41 2.91 -7.79
C GLY A 27 -13.50 1.79 -7.35
N LYS A 28 -12.94 1.02 -8.29
CA LYS A 28 -12.07 -0.11 -7.98
C LYS A 28 -10.60 0.27 -8.05
N THR A 29 -9.81 -0.38 -7.21
CA THR A 29 -8.35 -0.29 -7.22
C THR A 29 -7.73 -1.66 -6.98
N THR A 30 -6.45 -1.80 -7.32
CA THR A 30 -5.69 -3.02 -7.05
C THR A 30 -4.78 -2.80 -5.86
N ALA A 31 -4.74 -3.78 -4.97
CA ALA A 31 -3.78 -3.90 -3.90
C ALA A 31 -3.04 -5.22 -4.00
N TYR A 32 -1.86 -5.28 -3.39
CA TYR A 32 -1.07 -6.49 -3.23
C TYR A 32 -1.19 -6.94 -1.78
N VAL A 33 -1.64 -8.18 -1.55
CA VAL A 33 -1.86 -8.73 -0.21
C VAL A 33 -0.96 -9.94 0.01
N ARG A 34 -0.32 -9.98 1.18
CA ARG A 34 0.44 -11.14 1.66
C ARG A 34 0.18 -11.37 3.15
N LYS A 35 0.56 -12.53 3.64
CA LYS A 35 0.63 -12.79 5.09
C LYS A 35 1.92 -12.16 5.64
N SER A 36 1.85 -11.62 6.84
CA SER A 36 3.01 -11.05 7.53
C SER A 36 3.91 -12.15 8.09
N THR A 37 5.21 -11.89 8.13
CA THR A 37 6.22 -12.77 8.73
C THR A 37 6.34 -12.59 10.25
N GLY A 38 5.63 -11.63 10.84
CA GLY A 38 5.68 -11.32 12.28
C GLY A 38 6.74 -10.29 12.68
N ASP A 39 7.76 -10.07 11.84
CA ASP A 39 8.76 -9.01 11.99
C ASP A 39 8.41 -7.72 11.23
N ASP A 40 7.39 -7.78 10.36
CA ASP A 40 6.95 -6.60 9.61
C ASP A 40 6.39 -5.55 10.57
N GLU A 41 6.55 -4.27 10.25
CA GLU A 41 5.77 -3.22 10.91
C GLU A 41 4.31 -3.35 10.40
N ILE A 42 3.48 -4.11 11.14
CA ILE A 42 2.13 -4.51 10.69
C ILE A 42 1.11 -3.43 11.05
N ASP A 43 0.29 -3.05 10.08
CA ASP A 43 -0.72 -2.01 10.23
C ASP A 43 -2.10 -2.51 10.71
N GLY A 44 -2.15 -3.72 11.28
CA GLY A 44 -3.37 -4.38 11.80
C GLY A 44 -3.05 -5.59 12.69
N GLU A 45 -4.03 -6.06 13.46
CA GLU A 45 -3.84 -7.10 14.50
C GLU A 45 -3.72 -8.52 13.91
N ASP A 46 -4.13 -8.73 12.66
CA ASP A 46 -4.38 -10.07 12.12
C ASP A 46 -3.29 -10.63 11.20
N GLY A 47 -2.12 -9.98 11.11
CA GLY A 47 -0.94 -10.53 10.44
C GLY A 47 -1.00 -10.55 8.91
N PHE A 48 -1.59 -9.53 8.28
CA PHE A 48 -1.58 -9.37 6.81
C PHE A 48 -1.13 -7.97 6.40
N VAL A 49 -0.35 -7.90 5.33
CA VAL A 49 0.10 -6.64 4.72
C VAL A 49 -0.63 -6.45 3.40
N ALA A 50 -1.29 -5.31 3.25
CA ALA A 50 -1.97 -4.90 2.01
C ALA A 50 -1.34 -3.60 1.49
N ILE A 51 -0.63 -3.67 0.37
CA ILE A 51 0.09 -2.54 -0.24
C ILE A 51 -0.65 -2.04 -1.48
N SER A 52 -0.75 -0.72 -1.62
CA SER A 52 -1.33 -0.07 -2.80
C SER A 52 -0.46 -0.25 -4.03
N THR A 53 -1.11 -0.44 -5.18
CA THR A 53 -0.43 -0.37 -6.48
C THR A 53 -0.08 1.08 -6.87
N ARG A 54 -0.61 2.08 -6.18
CA ARG A 54 -0.42 3.50 -6.53
C ARG A 54 0.96 3.99 -6.11
N CYS A 55 1.85 4.19 -7.08
CA CYS A 55 3.18 4.75 -6.87
C CYS A 55 3.13 6.12 -6.18
N ALA A 56 3.91 6.32 -5.12
CA ALA A 56 4.00 7.57 -4.36
C ALA A 56 4.69 8.71 -5.14
N HIS A 57 5.19 8.47 -6.36
CA HIS A 57 5.64 9.53 -7.26
C HIS A 57 4.44 10.25 -7.89
N LEU A 58 3.81 9.69 -8.93
CA LEU A 58 2.69 10.31 -9.66
C LEU A 58 1.45 9.41 -9.79
N GLY A 59 1.40 8.33 -9.01
CA GLY A 59 0.23 7.45 -8.95
C GLY A 59 0.14 6.35 -10.00
N CYS A 60 1.15 6.18 -10.85
CA CYS A 60 1.22 5.02 -11.76
C CYS A 60 1.14 3.68 -11.01
N PRO A 61 0.55 2.63 -11.62
CA PRO A 61 0.52 1.30 -11.02
C PRO A 61 1.91 0.67 -10.98
N VAL A 62 2.38 0.32 -9.79
CA VAL A 62 3.59 -0.49 -9.59
C VAL A 62 3.29 -1.97 -9.83
N ARG A 63 4.31 -2.72 -10.25
CA ARG A 63 4.25 -4.18 -10.36
C ARG A 63 5.18 -4.82 -9.35
N PHE A 64 4.68 -5.83 -8.64
CA PHE A 64 5.53 -6.67 -7.81
C PHE A 64 6.28 -7.70 -8.66
N ILE A 65 7.59 -7.80 -8.46
CA ILE A 65 8.49 -8.71 -9.18
C ILE A 65 9.04 -9.75 -8.20
N GLN A 66 8.52 -10.98 -8.24
CA GLN A 66 8.86 -12.04 -7.29
C GLN A 66 10.36 -12.32 -7.21
N ALA A 67 11.05 -12.36 -8.35
CA ALA A 67 12.47 -12.73 -8.42
C ALA A 67 13.37 -11.75 -7.65
N SER A 68 13.02 -10.47 -7.59
CA SER A 68 13.77 -9.46 -6.85
C SER A 68 13.13 -9.10 -5.51
N LYS A 69 11.90 -9.55 -5.23
CA LYS A 69 11.06 -9.11 -4.11
C LYS A 69 10.85 -7.59 -4.05
N LYS A 70 10.72 -6.94 -5.21
CA LYS A 70 10.57 -5.48 -5.34
C LYS A 70 9.30 -5.08 -6.05
N PHE A 71 8.77 -3.90 -5.72
CA PHE A 71 7.78 -3.22 -6.55
C PHE A 71 8.48 -2.26 -7.51
N VAL A 72 8.17 -2.34 -8.79
CA VAL A 72 8.77 -1.50 -9.83
C VAL A 72 7.67 -0.70 -10.55
N CYS A 73 7.84 0.61 -10.56
CA CYS A 73 7.01 1.55 -11.30
C CYS A 73 7.58 1.74 -12.72
N PRO A 74 6.86 1.37 -13.79
CA PRO A 74 7.36 1.46 -15.16
C PRO A 74 7.42 2.89 -15.70
N CYS A 75 6.73 3.86 -15.08
CA CYS A 75 6.64 5.21 -15.61
C CYS A 75 7.94 6.00 -15.49
N HIS A 76 8.59 5.97 -14.33
CA HIS A 76 9.77 6.80 -14.02
C HIS A 76 10.83 6.03 -13.21
N GLY A 77 10.77 4.70 -13.19
CA GLY A 77 11.76 3.86 -12.52
C GLY A 77 11.72 3.91 -10.99
N GLY A 78 10.58 4.22 -10.38
CA GLY A 78 10.42 4.11 -8.92
C GLY A 78 10.54 2.65 -8.48
N VAL A 79 11.37 2.39 -7.46
CA VAL A 79 11.62 1.06 -6.92
C VAL A 79 11.32 1.06 -5.42
N TYR A 80 10.57 0.06 -4.98
CA TYR A 80 10.26 -0.15 -3.58
C TYR A 80 10.65 -1.56 -3.15
N GLY A 81 11.06 -1.69 -1.89
CA GLY A 81 11.38 -2.96 -1.26
C GLY A 81 10.14 -3.82 -0.99
N PHE A 82 10.35 -4.97 -0.36
CA PHE A 82 9.28 -5.94 -0.08
C PHE A 82 8.21 -5.37 0.87
N GLU A 83 8.58 -4.44 1.75
CA GLU A 83 7.66 -3.76 2.66
C GLU A 83 7.04 -2.48 2.07
N GLY A 84 7.42 -2.11 0.85
CA GLY A 84 6.96 -0.90 0.17
C GLY A 84 7.78 0.35 0.49
N ASN A 85 8.85 0.25 1.28
CA ASN A 85 9.85 1.31 1.50
C ASN A 85 10.53 1.71 0.18
N VAL A 86 10.91 2.97 0.04
CA VAL A 86 11.61 3.45 -1.18
C VAL A 86 13.03 2.91 -1.21
N GLU A 87 13.41 2.27 -2.32
CA GLU A 87 14.79 1.81 -2.56
C GLU A 87 15.46 2.53 -3.73
N GLY A 88 14.69 3.21 -4.58
CA GLY A 88 15.26 3.98 -5.69
C GLY A 88 14.24 4.71 -6.54
N GLY A 89 14.76 5.58 -7.42
CA GLY A 89 13.96 6.41 -8.32
C GLY A 89 13.37 7.65 -7.63
N PRO A 90 12.41 8.32 -8.28
CA PRO A 90 11.84 9.59 -7.81
C PRO A 90 10.78 9.53 -6.68
N PRO A 91 10.19 8.38 -6.25
CA PRO A 91 9.22 8.40 -5.15
C PRO A 91 9.79 9.00 -3.88
N VAL A 92 8.97 9.81 -3.20
CA VAL A 92 9.41 10.60 -2.03
C VAL A 92 9.08 9.98 -0.68
N ARG A 93 8.33 8.86 -0.68
CA ARG A 93 7.86 8.13 0.50
C ARG A 93 7.47 6.70 0.13
N PRO A 94 7.32 5.78 1.11
CA PRO A 94 6.86 4.43 0.86
C PRO A 94 5.49 4.34 0.18
N LEU A 95 5.18 3.18 -0.37
CA LEU A 95 3.84 2.87 -0.89
C LEU A 95 2.80 2.97 0.23
N ASP A 96 1.63 3.51 -0.13
CA ASP A 96 0.47 3.50 0.76
C ASP A 96 0.08 2.05 1.09
N ARG A 97 -0.46 1.85 2.28
CA ARG A 97 -1.00 0.57 2.71
C ARG A 97 -2.48 0.70 3.05
N PHE A 98 -3.12 -0.43 3.27
CA PHE A 98 -4.52 -0.50 3.68
C PHE A 98 -4.63 -1.22 5.00
N TYR A 99 -5.62 -0.82 5.82
CA TYR A 99 -5.95 -1.58 7.02
C TYR A 99 -6.37 -2.99 6.63
N THR A 100 -5.92 -3.98 7.40
CA THR A 100 -6.30 -5.37 7.21
C THR A 100 -6.98 -5.90 8.46
N ARG A 101 -7.95 -6.79 8.27
CA ARG A 101 -8.49 -7.62 9.35
C ARG A 101 -8.91 -8.99 8.85
N VAL A 102 -8.97 -9.96 9.74
CA VAL A 102 -9.49 -11.28 9.47
C VAL A 102 -10.86 -11.43 10.12
N ALA A 103 -11.87 -11.71 9.31
CA ALA A 103 -13.18 -12.07 9.82
C ALA A 103 -13.73 -13.29 9.09
N ARG A 104 -14.28 -14.23 9.87
CA ARG A 104 -14.91 -15.45 9.36
C ARG A 104 -13.98 -16.23 8.40
N GLY A 105 -12.69 -16.30 8.74
CA GLY A 105 -11.67 -17.01 7.95
C GLY A 105 -11.28 -16.32 6.63
N ARG A 106 -11.64 -15.04 6.46
CA ARG A 106 -11.37 -14.25 5.25
C ARG A 106 -10.60 -13.00 5.61
N VAL A 107 -9.66 -12.63 4.74
CA VAL A 107 -8.97 -11.35 4.80
C VAL A 107 -9.89 -10.28 4.23
N GLU A 108 -10.07 -9.22 5.00
CA GLU A 108 -10.77 -8.00 4.64
C GLU A 108 -9.77 -6.84 4.61
N VAL A 109 -9.97 -5.91 3.68
CA VAL A 109 -9.10 -4.76 3.48
C VAL A 109 -9.97 -3.51 3.61
N GLY A 110 -9.57 -2.60 4.48
CA GLY A 110 -10.27 -1.37 4.80
C GLY A 110 -9.63 -0.15 4.15
N ASP A 111 -9.67 0.98 4.85
CA ASP A 111 -9.21 2.26 4.33
C ASP A 111 -7.71 2.27 4.03
N ARG A 112 -7.34 3.08 3.04
CA ARG A 112 -5.96 3.38 2.72
C ARG A 112 -5.39 4.34 3.78
N PHE A 113 -4.11 4.23 4.06
CA PHE A 113 -3.33 5.24 4.78
C PHE A 113 -1.95 5.40 4.13
N SER A 114 -1.28 6.52 4.43
CA SER A 114 0.05 6.82 3.90
C SER A 114 1.11 6.61 4.97
N LEU A 115 2.36 6.43 4.53
CA LEU A 115 3.49 6.13 5.39
C LEU A 115 4.61 7.16 5.20
N ASN A 116 5.30 7.51 6.28
CA ASN A 116 6.56 8.24 6.21
C ASN A 116 7.74 7.26 5.99
N SER A 117 8.97 7.78 5.95
CA SER A 117 10.18 6.96 5.71
C SER A 117 10.44 5.91 6.80
N GLN A 118 9.88 6.10 7.99
CA GLN A 118 9.96 5.19 9.12
C GLN A 118 8.77 4.22 9.19
N LEU A 119 7.95 4.15 8.13
CA LEU A 119 6.72 3.34 8.09
C LEU A 119 5.67 3.70 9.16
N GLU A 120 5.75 4.91 9.72
CA GLU A 120 4.71 5.42 10.62
C GLU A 120 3.48 5.84 9.81
N ARG A 121 2.29 5.61 10.39
CA ARG A 121 1.01 5.82 9.74
C ARG A 121 0.56 7.29 9.76
N PHE A 122 0.11 7.76 8.61
CA PHE A 122 -0.50 9.07 8.41
C PHE A 122 -1.82 8.94 7.64
N SER A 123 -2.70 9.92 7.81
CA SER A 123 -3.89 10.04 6.96
C SER A 123 -3.51 10.09 5.47
N PRO A 124 -4.37 9.61 4.56
CA PRO A 124 -4.06 9.52 3.14
C PRO A 124 -3.48 10.80 2.55
N ARG A 125 -2.36 10.65 1.85
CA ARG A 125 -1.71 11.72 1.09
C ARG A 125 -1.74 11.46 -0.40
N ASP A 126 -1.52 12.52 -1.13
CA ASP A 126 -1.30 12.41 -2.56
C ASP A 126 0.07 11.87 -2.92
N PRO A 127 0.20 11.32 -4.14
CA PRO A 127 1.52 11.15 -4.74
C PRO A 127 2.30 12.48 -4.69
N SER A 128 3.63 12.39 -4.60
CA SER A 128 4.57 13.49 -4.41
C SER A 128 4.51 14.23 -3.06
N ASN A 129 3.50 13.96 -2.21
CA ASN A 129 3.45 14.59 -0.89
C ASN A 129 4.40 13.88 0.06
N HIS A 130 5.39 14.63 0.56
CA HIS A 130 6.33 14.17 1.57
C HIS A 130 5.64 14.10 2.94
N LEU A 131 6.10 13.18 3.80
CA LEU A 131 5.55 12.98 5.14
C LEU A 131 6.59 13.13 6.27
N ASP A 132 7.87 13.19 5.94
CA ASP A 132 8.93 13.30 6.94
C ASP A 132 9.14 14.74 7.43
N GLY A 133 9.44 14.90 8.71
CA GLY A 133 9.79 16.19 9.31
C GLY A 133 8.68 17.24 9.15
N LEU A 134 9.04 18.43 8.68
CA LEU A 134 8.10 19.55 8.51
C LEU A 134 7.12 19.35 7.34
N TRP A 135 7.42 18.43 6.42
CA TRP A 135 6.61 18.27 5.21
C TRP A 135 5.20 17.75 5.49
N GLN A 136 4.99 17.00 6.56
CA GLN A 136 3.65 16.55 6.98
C GLN A 136 2.67 17.70 7.22
N TYR A 137 3.17 18.89 7.58
CA TYR A 137 2.39 20.10 7.81
C TYR A 137 2.23 20.94 6.55
N LEU A 138 3.24 20.95 5.67
CA LEU A 138 3.19 21.63 4.37
C LEU A 138 2.30 20.91 3.36
N TYR A 139 2.16 19.58 3.50
CA TYR A 139 1.22 18.74 2.76
C TYR A 139 0.14 18.21 3.70
N PRO A 140 -0.88 19.01 4.03
CA PRO A 140 -1.97 18.56 4.90
C PRO A 140 -2.76 17.43 4.24
N SER A 141 -3.47 16.66 5.06
CA SER A 141 -4.40 15.65 4.56
C SER A 141 -5.46 16.28 3.69
N ARG A 142 -5.92 15.53 2.68
CA ARG A 142 -7.15 15.91 1.98
C ARG A 142 -8.30 15.98 2.97
N PRO A 143 -9.09 17.08 2.99
CA PRO A 143 -10.38 17.07 3.64
C PRO A 143 -11.22 15.95 3.00
N SER A 144 -11.84 15.10 3.81
CA SER A 144 -12.88 14.19 3.31
C SER A 144 -14.07 15.05 2.87
N VAL A 145 -14.47 14.94 1.62
CA VAL A 145 -15.73 15.45 1.09
C VAL A 145 -16.71 14.31 0.91
#